data_AF-A0A059ZVA1-F1
#
_entry.id   AF-A0A059ZVA1-F1
#
_cell.length_a   1.000
_cell.length_b   1.000
_cell.length_c   1.000
_cell.angle_alpha   90.00
_cell.angle_beta   90.00
_cell.angle_gamma   90.00
#
_symmetry.space_group_name_H-M   'P 1'
#
loop_
_entity.id
_entity.type
_entity.pdbx_description
1 polymer ?
#
loop_
_entity_poly.entity_id
_entity_poly.type
_entity_poly.pdbx_seq_one_letter_code
_entity_poly.pdbx_strand_id
1 'polypeptide(L)'
;MPMTAPSSGPHVSHQKLQNFAAAIKDIQPIDEKAHRVLADKSLSNSARKAKLTSYDKEIVTILHRHHLSPVDYEMLLRKAQTDPNFAKRTEAALRAMH
;
A
#
# COMPACT_ATOMS: atom_id res chain seq x y z
N MET A 1 -14.24 -37.96 -5.52
CA MET A 1 -13.51 -36.88 -6.22
C MET A 1 -13.46 -35.67 -5.28
N PRO A 2 -12.31 -35.24 -4.75
CA PRO A 2 -12.24 -34.04 -3.91
C PRO A 2 -11.97 -32.82 -4.81
N MET A 3 -12.91 -31.88 -4.94
CA MET A 3 -12.62 -30.61 -5.62
C MET A 3 -13.22 -29.42 -4.88
N THR A 4 -12.28 -28.58 -4.43
CA THR A 4 -12.36 -27.14 -4.15
C THR A 4 -13.21 -26.68 -2.98
N ALA A 5 -12.53 -26.50 -1.85
CA ALA A 5 -12.94 -25.54 -0.83
C ALA A 5 -13.10 -24.15 -1.46
N PRO A 6 -14.25 -23.46 -1.31
CA PRO A 6 -14.29 -22.05 -1.60
C PRO A 6 -13.51 -21.35 -0.49
N SER A 7 -12.26 -20.98 -0.76
CA SER A 7 -11.48 -20.05 0.05
C SER A 7 -12.22 -18.72 0.09
N SER A 8 -13.18 -18.65 1.00
CA SER A 8 -14.00 -17.49 1.31
C SER A 8 -13.22 -16.57 2.24
N GLY A 9 -12.04 -16.15 1.79
CA GLY A 9 -11.39 -14.95 2.31
C GLY A 9 -12.06 -13.73 1.69
N PRO A 10 -12.08 -12.55 2.35
CA PRO A 10 -12.77 -11.37 1.83
C PRO A 10 -12.36 -11.14 0.38
N HIS A 11 -13.33 -11.27 -0.53
CA HIS A 11 -13.12 -11.23 -1.96
C HIS A 11 -12.77 -9.80 -2.34
N VAL A 12 -11.48 -9.50 -2.38
CA VAL A 12 -11.00 -8.21 -2.91
C VAL A 12 -11.25 -8.27 -4.41
N SER A 13 -12.21 -7.48 -4.88
CA SER A 13 -12.53 -7.35 -6.30
C SER A 13 -11.28 -7.00 -7.08
N HIS A 14 -11.20 -7.48 -8.32
CA HIS A 14 -10.05 -7.24 -9.19
C HIS A 14 -9.73 -5.73 -9.32
N GLN A 15 -10.75 -4.88 -9.42
CA GLN A 15 -10.61 -3.43 -9.42
C GLN A 15 -10.04 -2.86 -8.11
N LYS A 16 -10.44 -3.40 -6.95
CA LYS A 16 -9.91 -2.96 -5.63
C LYS A 16 -8.43 -3.36 -5.47
N LEU A 17 -8.04 -4.51 -6.02
CA LEU A 17 -6.65 -4.95 -6.08
C LEU A 17 -5.81 -4.07 -7.02
N GLN A 18 -6.34 -3.70 -8.19
CA GLN A 18 -5.67 -2.77 -9.09
C GLN A 18 -5.50 -1.39 -8.45
N ASN A 19 -6.56 -0.82 -7.87
CA ASN A 19 -6.46 0.45 -7.16
C ASN A 19 -5.40 0.41 -6.04
N PHE A 20 -5.33 -0.70 -5.32
CA PHE A 20 -4.33 -0.91 -4.26
C PHE A 20 -2.91 -1.01 -4.81
N ALA A 21 -2.70 -1.77 -5.90
CA ALA A 21 -1.41 -1.83 -6.58
C ALA A 21 -0.98 -0.46 -7.12
N ALA A 22 -1.89 0.28 -7.76
CA ALA A 22 -1.63 1.62 -8.25
C ALA A 22 -1.26 2.58 -7.10
N ALA A 23 -2.00 2.53 -6.01
CA ALA A 23 -1.69 3.31 -4.81
C ALA A 23 -0.32 2.98 -4.24
N ILE A 24 0.06 1.69 -4.13
CA ILE A 24 1.41 1.30 -3.68
C ILE A 24 2.48 1.91 -4.60
N LYS A 25 2.27 1.85 -5.92
CA LYS A 25 3.23 2.38 -6.92
C LYS A 25 3.40 3.90 -6.79
N ASP A 26 2.31 4.64 -6.58
CA ASP A 26 2.35 6.10 -6.38
C ASP A 26 2.91 6.48 -4.99
N ILE A 27 2.67 5.67 -3.96
CA ILE A 27 3.18 5.88 -2.59
C ILE A 27 4.68 5.53 -2.49
N GLN A 28 5.16 4.55 -3.26
CA GLN A 28 6.55 4.07 -3.21
C GLN A 28 7.60 5.19 -3.23
N PRO A 29 7.59 6.17 -4.15
CA PRO A 29 8.56 7.27 -4.13
C PRO A 29 8.43 8.18 -2.90
N ILE A 30 7.25 8.26 -2.28
CA ILE A 30 7.03 9.00 -1.03
C ILE A 30 7.61 8.23 0.15
N ASP A 31 7.40 6.92 0.19
CA ASP A 31 7.96 6.03 1.21
C ASP A 31 9.49 6.05 1.17
N GLU A 32 10.09 6.01 -0.03
CA GLU A 32 11.54 6.17 -0.20
C GLU A 32 12.06 7.52 0.32
N LYS A 33 11.33 8.62 0.07
CA LYS A 33 11.68 9.94 0.63
C LYS A 33 11.55 9.95 2.15
N ALA A 34 10.50 9.35 2.70
CA ALA A 34 10.30 9.19 4.14
C ALA A 34 11.44 8.38 4.76
N HIS A 35 11.84 7.28 4.14
CA HIS A 35 12.94 6.44 4.58
C HIS A 35 14.28 7.19 4.57
N ARG A 36 14.54 8.00 3.54
CA ARG A 36 15.72 8.89 3.50
C ARG A 36 15.70 9.91 4.63
N VAL A 37 14.53 10.49 4.93
CA VAL A 37 14.35 11.44 6.05
C VAL A 37 14.53 10.78 7.42
N LEU A 38 14.14 9.51 7.56
CA LEU A 38 14.36 8.69 8.75
C LEU A 38 15.84 8.24 8.89
N ALA A 39 16.52 7.99 7.78
CA ALA A 39 17.93 7.64 7.74
C ALA A 39 18.85 8.86 7.92
N ASP A 40 18.39 10.05 7.55
CA ASP A 40 19.12 11.31 7.68
C ASP A 40 19.20 11.73 9.15
N LYS A 41 20.38 11.49 9.75
CA LYS A 41 20.70 11.81 11.15
C LYS A 41 20.98 13.30 11.37
N SER A 42 21.11 14.10 10.31
CA SER A 42 21.32 15.54 10.40
C SER A 42 20.01 16.32 10.57
N LEU A 43 18.86 15.69 10.29
CA LEU A 43 17.55 16.26 10.57
C LEU A 43 17.21 16.21 12.06
N SER A 44 16.84 17.36 12.61
CA SER A 44 16.24 17.43 13.93
C SER A 44 14.88 16.70 13.97
N ASN A 45 14.52 16.14 15.13
CA ASN A 45 13.27 15.41 15.33
C ASN A 45 12.04 16.20 14.88
N SER A 46 12.00 17.51 15.10
CA SER A 46 10.90 18.37 14.67
C SER A 46 10.81 18.49 13.14
N ALA A 47 11.94 18.61 12.45
CA ALA A 47 11.99 18.68 10.99
C ALA A 47 11.62 17.32 10.36
N ARG A 48 12.08 16.23 10.96
CA ARG A 48 11.71 14.86 10.58
C ARG A 48 10.21 14.66 10.71
N LYS A 49 9.61 15.02 11.85
CA LYS A 49 8.16 14.93 12.07
C LYS A 49 7.37 15.78 11.07
N ALA A 50 7.78 17.02 10.79
CA ALA A 50 7.13 17.88 9.81
C ALA A 50 7.13 17.29 8.39
N LYS A 51 8.25 16.69 7.98
CA LYS A 51 8.35 15.98 6.69
C LYS A 51 7.47 14.74 6.65
N LEU A 52 7.51 13.89 7.68
CA LEU A 52 6.65 12.69 7.76
C LEU A 52 5.16 13.05 7.73
N THR A 53 4.75 14.11 8.44
CA THR A 53 3.36 14.59 8.38
C THR A 53 2.97 15.11 7.00
N SER A 54 3.90 15.71 6.25
CA SER A 54 3.63 16.12 4.87
C SER A 54 3.47 14.91 3.96
N TYR A 55 4.33 13.90 4.12
CA TYR A 55 4.22 12.64 3.38
C TYR A 55 2.93 11.88 3.69
N ASP A 56 2.51 11.84 4.96
CA ASP A 56 1.25 11.23 5.37
C ASP A 56 0.04 11.86 4.66
N LYS A 57 -0.01 13.21 4.59
CA LYS A 57 -1.06 13.91 3.83
C LYS A 57 -1.03 13.61 2.33
N GLU A 58 0.17 13.51 1.75
CA GLU A 58 0.36 13.20 0.34
C GLU A 58 -0.11 11.76 0.03
N ILE A 59 0.22 10.81 0.92
CA ILE A 59 -0.25 9.42 0.87
C ILE A 59 -1.78 9.37 0.95
N VAL A 60 -2.40 10.04 1.93
CA VAL A 60 -3.86 10.10 2.06
C VAL A 60 -4.52 10.66 0.79
N THR A 61 -3.92 11.68 0.18
CA THR A 61 -4.41 12.28 -1.07
C THR A 61 -4.34 11.27 -2.23
N ILE A 62 -3.24 10.53 -2.35
CA ILE A 62 -3.08 9.48 -3.36
C ILE A 62 -4.10 8.36 -3.13
N LEU A 63 -4.27 7.91 -1.90
CA LEU A 63 -5.26 6.89 -1.55
C LEU A 63 -6.67 7.32 -1.98
N HIS A 64 -7.05 8.56 -1.70
CA HIS A 64 -8.33 9.11 -2.11
C HIS A 64 -8.48 9.15 -3.63
N ARG A 65 -7.42 9.48 -4.38
CA ARG A 65 -7.42 9.45 -5.86
C ARG A 65 -7.65 8.04 -6.42
N HIS A 66 -7.22 7.01 -5.70
CA HIS A 66 -7.44 5.61 -6.05
C HIS A 66 -8.72 5.01 -5.45
N HIS A 67 -9.62 5.83 -4.89
CA HIS A 67 -10.83 5.39 -4.21
C HIS A 67 -10.55 4.40 -3.07
N LEU A 68 -9.42 4.60 -2.39
CA LEU A 68 -9.03 3.83 -1.22
C LEU A 68 -9.06 4.73 0.01
N SER A 69 -9.68 4.23 1.08
CA SER A 69 -9.56 4.84 2.39
C SER A 69 -8.22 4.44 3.03
N PRO A 70 -7.64 5.25 3.93
CA PRO A 70 -6.48 4.85 4.72
C PRO A 70 -6.67 3.51 5.45
N VAL A 71 -7.88 3.30 5.98
CA VAL A 71 -8.30 2.06 6.64
C VAL A 71 -8.32 0.86 5.68
N ASP A 72 -8.81 1.06 4.45
CA ASP A 72 -8.81 0.01 3.42
C ASP A 72 -7.38 -0.34 3.01
N TYR A 73 -6.54 0.69 2.80
CA TYR A 73 -5.14 0.50 2.44
C TYR A 73 -4.38 -0.29 3.51
N GLU A 74 -4.50 0.10 4.78
CA GLU A 74 -3.84 -0.60 5.89
C GLU A 74 -4.33 -2.04 6.02
N MET A 75 -5.64 -2.27 5.87
CA MET A 75 -6.21 -3.62 5.89
C MET A 75 -5.68 -4.48 4.74
N LEU A 76 -5.60 -3.94 3.53
CA LEU A 76 -5.09 -4.64 2.34
C LEU A 76 -3.58 -4.88 2.44
N LEU A 77 -2.83 -3.91 2.99
CA LEU A 77 -1.40 -4.03 3.26
C LEU A 77 -1.13 -5.11 4.29
N ARG A 78 -1.86 -5.11 5.41
CA ARG A 78 -1.77 -6.16 6.43
C ARG A 78 -2.14 -7.51 5.84
N LYS A 79 -3.18 -7.56 5.00
CA LYS A 79 -3.56 -8.79 4.29
C LYS A 79 -2.44 -9.27 3.36
N ALA A 80 -1.74 -8.38 2.66
CA ALA A 80 -0.59 -8.73 1.84
C ALA A 80 0.60 -9.25 2.67
N GLN A 81 0.77 -8.77 3.90
CA GLN A 81 1.81 -9.27 4.81
C GLN A 81 1.45 -10.64 5.41
N THR A 82 0.17 -10.89 5.71
CA THR A 82 -0.27 -12.13 6.37
C THR A 82 -0.68 -13.23 5.40
N ASP A 83 -1.11 -12.88 4.18
CA ASP A 83 -1.59 -13.82 3.16
C ASP A 83 -0.67 -13.82 1.93
N PRO A 84 0.15 -14.87 1.73
CA PRO A 84 1.11 -14.92 0.64
C PRO A 84 0.45 -15.04 -0.74
N ASN A 85 -0.78 -15.55 -0.83
CA ASN A 85 -1.51 -15.61 -2.10
C ASN A 85 -2.01 -14.22 -2.50
N PHE A 86 -2.46 -13.43 -1.53
CA PHE A 86 -2.84 -12.03 -1.73
C PHE A 86 -1.62 -11.17 -2.09
N ALA A 87 -0.47 -11.42 -1.46
CA ALA A 87 0.80 -10.79 -1.83
C ALA A 87 1.15 -11.07 -3.30
N LYS A 88 1.13 -12.34 -3.73
CA LYS A 88 1.39 -12.74 -5.13
C LYS A 88 0.42 -12.08 -6.11
N ARG A 89 -0.87 -11.98 -5.76
CA ARG A 89 -1.88 -11.30 -6.58
C ARG A 89 -1.61 -9.80 -6.69
N THR A 90 -1.21 -9.17 -5.59
CA THR A 90 -0.85 -7.74 -5.57
C THR A 90 0.40 -7.48 -6.40
N GLU A 91 1.43 -8.31 -6.25
CA GLU A 91 2.66 -8.25 -7.06
C GLU A 91 2.37 -8.45 -8.54
N ALA A 92 1.51 -9.41 -8.90
CA ALA A 92 1.07 -9.61 -10.28
C ALA A 92 0.33 -8.38 -10.83
N ALA A 93 -0.54 -7.75 -10.04
CA ALA A 93 -1.23 -6.53 -10.43
C ALA A 93 -0.24 -5.35 -10.62
N LEU A 94 0.75 -5.22 -9.73
CA LEU A 94 1.84 -4.24 -9.87
C LEU A 94 2.65 -4.44 -11.16
N ARG A 95 2.98 -5.70 -11.49
CA ARG A 95 3.70 -6.04 -12.73
C ARG A 95 2.87 -5.86 -13.99
N ALA A 96 1.56 -6.06 -13.92
CA ALA A 96 0.65 -5.88 -15.06
C ALA A 96 0.38 -4.41 -15.40
N MET A 97 0.72 -3.48 -14.51
CA MET A 97 0.63 -2.02 -14.71
C MET A 97 1.88 -1.43 -15.39
N HIS A 98 2.64 -2.25 -16.11
CA HIS A 98 3.92 -1.94 -16.74
C HIS A 98 3.87 -2.10 -18.25
#